data_AF-A0A2B4RUC3-F1
#
_entry.id   AF-A0A2B4RUC3-F1
#
_cell.length_a   1.000
_cell.length_b   1.000
_cell.length_c   1.000
_cell.angle_alpha   90.00
_cell.angle_beta   90.00
_cell.angle_gamma   90.00
#
_symmetry.space_group_name_H-M   'P 1'
#
loop_
_entity.id
_entity.type
_entity.pdbx_description
1 polymer ?
#
loop_
_entity_poly.entity_id
_entity_poly.type
_entity_poly.pdbx_seq_one_letter_code
_entity_poly.pdbx_strand_id
1 'polypeptide(L)'
;GSQSIEGLLQKSEDVIPENRRKHTPVALKATAGLRLLPSNSSNQLLEEVRRLFQESPYHFSQESNVDIMDGTDEGLFAWITVNFLLGGLKRDSSKLFGTLDLGGGSTQITLWPVDQSFSLLHELVGANVRLSPCIHYNYRGSWKFGIHQSINFSGDNRYGYFGCLEDVKKAVAKFKVHKPVGIDPVPMYAFSYYYERAVDLGLIHSEKGGIITVGQFQEGAKQGTSF
;
A
#
# COMPACT_ATOMS: atom_id res chain seq x y z
N GLY A 1 3.52 9.99 19.66
CA GLY A 1 3.76 8.64 19.14
C GLY A 1 3.12 7.60 20.04
N SER A 2 3.72 7.31 21.20
CA SER A 2 3.20 6.33 22.16
C SER A 2 1.84 6.69 22.76
N GLN A 3 1.60 7.96 23.12
CA GLN A 3 0.30 8.40 23.68
C GLN A 3 -0.91 8.07 22.79
N SER A 4 -0.77 8.18 21.47
CA SER A 4 -1.86 7.79 20.55
C SER A 4 -2.07 6.28 20.50
N ILE A 5 -1.02 5.48 20.70
CA ILE A 5 -1.10 4.01 20.75
C ILE A 5 -1.67 3.53 22.08
N GLU A 6 -1.32 4.20 23.19
CA GLU A 6 -1.88 3.93 24.52
C GLU A 6 -3.40 4.08 24.51
N GLY A 7 -3.93 5.14 23.89
CA GLY A 7 -5.38 5.30 23.72
C GLY A 7 -6.04 4.18 22.91
N LEU A 8 -5.34 3.54 21.96
CA LEU A 8 -5.86 2.38 21.23
C LEU A 8 -5.81 1.09 22.06
N LEU A 9 -4.76 0.92 22.89
CA LEU A 9 -4.68 -0.19 23.84
C LEU A 9 -5.78 -0.11 24.89
N GLN A 10 -6.06 1.08 25.41
CA GLN A 10 -7.16 1.27 26.37
C GLN A 10 -8.51 0.91 25.74
N LYS A 11 -8.74 1.23 24.46
CA LYS A 11 -9.96 0.81 23.77
C LYS A 11 -10.06 -0.71 23.56
N SER A 12 -8.93 -1.40 23.39
CA SER A 12 -8.98 -2.86 23.24
C SER A 12 -9.32 -3.57 24.56
N GLU A 13 -9.09 -2.92 25.69
CA GLU A 13 -9.46 -3.43 27.02
C GLU A 13 -10.97 -3.57 27.22
N ASP A 14 -11.78 -2.76 26.53
CA ASP A 14 -13.25 -2.86 26.55
C ASP A 14 -13.76 -4.12 25.83
N VAL A 15 -12.95 -4.68 24.92
CA VAL A 15 -13.31 -5.84 24.09
C VAL A 15 -12.67 -7.12 24.62
N ILE A 16 -11.46 -7.03 25.20
CA ILE A 16 -10.67 -8.18 25.64
C ILE A 16 -10.80 -8.36 27.16
N PRO A 17 -11.46 -9.44 27.63
CA PRO A 17 -11.63 -9.70 29.05
C PRO A 17 -10.30 -9.78 29.79
N GLU A 18 -10.26 -9.27 31.02
CA GLU A 18 -9.04 -9.16 31.84
C GLU A 18 -8.27 -10.48 31.97
N ASN A 19 -8.98 -11.59 32.16
CA ASN A 19 -8.38 -12.93 32.26
C ASN A 19 -7.73 -13.44 30.96
N ARG A 20 -8.03 -12.83 29.81
CA ARG A 20 -7.44 -13.19 28.50
C ARG A 20 -6.29 -12.27 28.09
N ARG A 21 -6.13 -11.09 28.69
CA ARG A 21 -5.14 -10.08 28.26
C ARG A 21 -3.72 -10.62 28.27
N LYS A 22 -3.30 -11.30 29.35
CA LYS A 22 -1.98 -11.93 29.49
C LYS A 22 -1.65 -13.01 28.46
N HIS A 23 -2.65 -13.54 27.76
CA HIS A 23 -2.49 -14.56 26.70
C HIS A 23 -2.76 -13.99 25.31
N THR A 24 -3.12 -12.72 25.20
CA THR A 24 -3.45 -12.07 23.93
C THR A 24 -2.22 -11.36 23.40
N PRO A 25 -1.62 -11.82 22.29
CA PRO A 25 -0.44 -11.20 21.73
C PRO A 25 -0.73 -9.78 21.25
N VAL A 26 0.19 -8.86 21.53
CA VAL A 26 0.15 -7.50 20.99
C VAL A 26 1.32 -7.29 20.04
N ALA A 27 1.04 -6.67 18.89
CA ALA A 27 2.01 -6.34 17.87
C ALA A 27 1.64 -5.02 17.19
N LEU A 28 2.66 -4.26 16.78
CA LEU A 28 2.54 -3.04 16.01
C LEU A 28 3.53 -3.11 14.85
N LYS A 29 3.02 -2.90 13.64
CA LYS A 29 3.84 -2.91 12.44
C LYS A 29 3.70 -1.58 11.73
N ALA A 30 4.78 -0.80 11.72
CA ALA A 30 4.82 0.45 10.99
C ALA A 30 5.07 0.19 9.50
N THR A 31 4.46 0.97 8.62
CA THR A 31 4.58 0.80 7.16
C THR A 31 5.44 1.91 6.53
N ALA A 32 5.29 2.17 5.23
CA ALA A 32 6.14 3.04 4.43
C ALA A 32 6.39 4.44 5.03
N GLY A 33 5.43 5.03 5.74
CA GLY A 33 5.59 6.35 6.36
C GLY A 33 6.75 6.43 7.34
N LEU A 34 6.95 5.40 8.17
CA LEU A 34 8.04 5.38 9.15
C LEU A 34 9.40 5.04 8.50
N ARG A 35 9.41 4.31 7.37
CA ARG A 35 10.61 4.03 6.56
C ARG A 35 11.26 5.30 6.02
N LEU A 36 10.48 6.37 5.84
CA LEU A 36 10.98 7.67 5.34
C LEU A 36 11.73 8.49 6.40
N LEU A 37 11.61 8.14 7.68
CA LEU A 37 12.35 8.82 8.75
C LEU A 37 13.80 8.31 8.80
N PRO A 38 14.75 9.13 9.27
CA PRO A 38 16.09 8.65 9.61
C PRO A 38 16.00 7.48 10.61
N SER A 39 16.82 6.44 10.41
CA SER A 39 16.76 5.20 11.19
C SER A 39 16.81 5.41 12.71
N ASN A 40 17.54 6.44 13.18
CA ASN A 40 17.58 6.76 14.60
C ASN A 40 16.21 7.23 15.13
N SER A 41 15.54 8.12 14.37
CA SER A 41 14.23 8.66 14.76
C SER A 41 13.14 7.59 14.72
N SER A 42 13.13 6.72 13.70
CA SER A 42 12.18 5.61 13.63
C SER A 42 12.42 4.61 14.77
N ASN A 43 13.66 4.25 15.06
CA ASN A 43 13.99 3.33 16.16
C ASN A 43 13.57 3.91 17.52
N GLN A 44 13.84 5.19 17.79
CA GLN A 44 13.39 5.84 19.03
C GLN A 44 11.87 5.78 19.21
N LEU A 45 11.10 5.99 18.13
CA LEU A 45 9.65 5.87 18.18
C LEU A 45 9.19 4.44 18.45
N LEU A 46 9.84 3.44 17.85
CA LEU A 46 9.54 2.03 18.08
C LEU A 46 9.89 1.60 19.50
N GLU A 47 10.99 2.09 20.08
CA GLU A 47 11.36 1.82 21.47
C GLU A 47 10.31 2.32 22.46
N GLU A 48 9.75 3.51 22.26
CA GLU A 48 8.66 4.00 23.12
C GLU A 48 7.40 3.12 23.01
N VAL A 49 7.13 2.54 21.85
CA VAL A 49 6.02 1.58 21.67
C VAL A 49 6.34 0.24 22.32
N ARG A 50 7.58 -0.26 22.23
CA ARG A 50 8.03 -1.48 22.91
C ARG A 50 7.86 -1.35 24.41
N ARG A 51 8.31 -0.24 25.00
CA ARG A 51 8.15 0.05 26.42
C ARG A 51 6.67 0.10 26.82
N LEU A 52 5.84 0.79 26.05
CA LEU A 52 4.38 0.82 26.27
C LEU A 52 3.77 -0.59 26.27
N PHE A 53 4.17 -1.46 25.33
CA PHE A 53 3.64 -2.84 25.26
C PHE A 53 4.14 -3.72 26.40
N GLN A 54 5.39 -3.54 26.85
CA GLN A 54 5.94 -4.21 28.03
C GLN A 54 5.20 -3.84 29.32
N GLU A 55 4.78 -2.58 29.45
CA GLU A 55 4.03 -2.07 30.60
C GLU A 55 2.52 -2.41 30.53
N SER A 56 2.04 -2.88 29.38
CA SER A 56 0.62 -3.18 29.14
C SER A 56 0.18 -4.54 29.71
N PRO A 57 -1.14 -4.78 29.91
CA PRO A 57 -1.65 -6.08 30.38
C PRO A 57 -1.60 -7.21 29.33
N TYR A 58 -1.14 -6.90 28.11
CA TYR A 58 -1.11 -7.82 26.97
C TYR A 58 0.16 -8.66 26.90
N HIS A 59 0.11 -9.75 26.13
CA HIS A 59 1.27 -10.60 25.92
C HIS A 59 2.23 -9.98 24.90
N PHE A 60 3.37 -9.47 25.37
CA PHE A 60 4.45 -8.98 24.53
C PHE A 60 5.74 -9.78 24.80
N SER A 61 6.06 -10.72 23.90
CA SER A 61 7.16 -11.68 24.11
C SER A 61 8.38 -11.47 23.22
N GLN A 62 8.27 -10.72 22.13
CA GLN A 62 9.37 -10.48 21.21
C GLN A 62 9.40 -9.02 20.77
N GLU A 63 10.58 -8.40 20.75
CA GLU A 63 10.75 -7.04 20.22
C GLU A 63 10.35 -6.92 18.75
N SER A 64 10.48 -8.01 17.99
CA SER A 64 10.02 -8.13 16.60
C SER A 64 8.52 -7.92 16.44
N ASN A 65 7.71 -8.03 17.49
CA ASN A 65 6.29 -7.68 17.45
C ASN A 65 6.07 -6.17 17.26
N VAL A 66 7.09 -5.33 17.53
CA VAL A 66 7.09 -3.90 17.23
C VAL A 66 8.22 -3.61 16.25
N ASP A 67 7.88 -3.48 14.98
CA ASP A 67 8.87 -3.30 13.92
C ASP A 67 8.32 -2.55 12.70
N ILE A 68 9.21 -2.13 11.82
CA ILE A 68 8.83 -1.65 10.49
C ILE A 68 8.64 -2.86 9.59
N MET A 69 7.41 -3.06 9.12
CA MET A 69 7.12 -4.13 8.15
C MET A 69 7.84 -3.82 6.83
N ASP A 70 8.40 -4.83 6.17
CA ASP A 70 8.90 -4.66 4.80
C ASP A 70 7.73 -4.60 3.79
N GLY A 71 7.95 -4.00 2.62
CA GLY A 71 6.95 -3.98 1.55
C GLY A 71 6.56 -5.39 1.07
N THR A 72 7.48 -6.34 1.10
CA THR A 72 7.21 -7.74 0.74
C THR A 72 6.28 -8.42 1.76
N ASP A 73 6.55 -8.20 3.05
CA ASP A 73 5.74 -8.72 4.15
C ASP A 73 4.32 -8.13 4.12
N GLU A 74 4.21 -6.82 3.83
CA GLU A 74 2.92 -6.13 3.67
C GLU A 74 2.06 -6.81 2.59
N GLY A 75 2.64 -7.12 1.43
CA GLY A 75 1.98 -7.87 0.37
C GLY A 75 1.59 -9.30 0.79
N LEU A 76 2.49 -10.01 1.49
CA LEU A 76 2.24 -11.37 1.98
C LEU A 76 1.11 -11.41 3.02
N PHE A 77 1.10 -10.51 4.01
CA PHE A 77 0.05 -10.43 5.01
C PHE A 77 -1.31 -10.08 4.40
N ALA A 78 -1.34 -9.16 3.42
CA ALA A 78 -2.55 -8.88 2.66
C ALA A 78 -3.05 -10.12 1.92
N TRP A 79 -2.17 -10.84 1.24
CA TRP A 79 -2.49 -12.06 0.50
C TRP A 79 -3.00 -13.20 1.41
N ILE A 80 -2.34 -13.42 2.55
CA ILE A 80 -2.78 -14.38 3.58
C ILE A 80 -4.17 -14.00 4.08
N THR A 81 -4.41 -12.72 4.38
CA THR A 81 -5.70 -12.23 4.89
C THR A 81 -6.83 -12.54 3.90
N VAL A 82 -6.63 -12.23 2.62
CA VAL A 82 -7.62 -12.50 1.57
C VAL A 82 -7.90 -13.99 1.44
N ASN A 83 -6.85 -14.81 1.31
CA ASN A 83 -7.04 -16.24 1.12
C ASN A 83 -7.54 -16.93 2.41
N PHE A 84 -7.30 -16.37 3.59
CA PHE A 84 -7.91 -16.82 4.84
C PHE A 84 -9.42 -16.56 4.84
N LEU A 85 -9.83 -15.30 4.59
CA LEU A 85 -11.24 -14.90 4.61
C LEU A 85 -12.08 -15.61 3.53
N LEU A 86 -11.49 -15.85 2.36
CA LEU A 86 -12.16 -16.51 1.24
C LEU A 86 -12.03 -18.04 1.27
N GLY A 87 -11.37 -18.59 2.30
CA GLY A 87 -11.16 -20.03 2.45
C GLY A 87 -10.18 -20.66 1.44
N GLY A 88 -9.42 -19.85 0.71
CA GLY A 88 -8.37 -20.29 -0.23
C GLY A 88 -7.20 -21.01 0.43
N LEU A 89 -6.99 -20.86 1.75
CA LEU A 89 -5.94 -21.59 2.49
C LEU A 89 -6.36 -23.01 2.96
N LYS A 90 -7.55 -23.49 2.59
CA LYS A 90 -8.01 -24.85 2.94
C LYS A 90 -7.33 -25.91 2.06
N ARG A 91 -7.29 -27.15 2.55
CA ARG A 91 -6.55 -28.29 1.97
C ARG A 91 -6.96 -28.72 0.54
N ASP A 92 -8.07 -28.19 0.02
CA ASP A 92 -8.64 -28.47 -1.31
C ASP A 92 -8.67 -27.18 -2.18
N SER A 93 -7.59 -26.40 -2.10
CA SER A 93 -7.48 -25.04 -2.67
C SER A 93 -7.32 -25.03 -4.18
N SER A 94 -8.38 -25.37 -4.90
CA SER A 94 -8.43 -25.25 -6.37
C SER A 94 -8.39 -23.79 -6.88
N LYS A 95 -8.53 -22.77 -6.01
CA LYS A 95 -8.43 -21.35 -6.37
C LYS A 95 -7.82 -20.51 -5.25
N LEU A 96 -6.58 -20.07 -5.45
CA LEU A 96 -5.97 -18.98 -4.70
C LEU A 96 -6.25 -17.66 -5.42
N PHE A 97 -6.47 -16.61 -4.65
CA PHE A 97 -6.70 -15.26 -5.16
C PHE A 97 -5.39 -14.46 -5.17
N GLY A 98 -5.26 -13.56 -6.15
CA GLY A 98 -4.19 -12.55 -6.14
C GLY A 98 -4.62 -11.30 -5.38
N THR A 99 -3.65 -10.50 -4.93
CA THR A 99 -3.89 -9.22 -4.27
C THR A 99 -3.13 -8.08 -4.94
N LEU A 100 -3.77 -6.91 -4.96
CA LEU A 100 -3.22 -5.64 -5.40
C LEU A 100 -3.38 -4.61 -4.28
N ASP A 101 -2.27 -4.10 -3.76
CA ASP A 101 -2.28 -3.03 -2.79
C ASP A 101 -1.58 -1.80 -3.37
N LEU A 102 -2.26 -0.66 -3.35
CA LEU A 102 -1.69 0.62 -3.72
C LEU A 102 -1.76 1.54 -2.51
N GLY A 103 -0.70 1.53 -1.73
CA GLY A 103 -0.52 2.38 -0.56
C GLY A 103 0.03 3.76 -0.93
N GLY A 104 0.29 4.58 0.09
CA GLY A 104 0.80 5.94 -0.11
C GLY A 104 2.25 6.05 -0.56
N GLY A 105 3.09 5.06 -0.23
CA GLY A 105 4.53 5.06 -0.56
C GLY A 105 5.03 3.82 -1.29
N SER A 106 4.17 2.81 -1.48
CA SER A 106 4.51 1.56 -2.15
C SER A 106 3.28 0.94 -2.79
N THR A 107 3.51 0.03 -3.73
CA THR A 107 2.46 -0.84 -4.27
C THR A 107 2.95 -2.27 -4.23
N GLN A 108 2.04 -3.19 -3.89
CA GLN A 108 2.32 -4.60 -3.77
C GLN A 108 1.40 -5.40 -4.71
N ILE A 109 1.99 -6.38 -5.37
CA ILE A 109 1.27 -7.37 -6.18
C ILE A 109 1.69 -8.72 -5.63
N THR A 110 0.74 -9.49 -5.10
CA THR A 110 1.03 -10.79 -4.50
C THR A 110 0.11 -11.85 -5.09
N LEU A 111 0.72 -12.92 -5.59
CA LEU A 111 0.04 -14.01 -6.27
C LEU A 111 0.84 -15.29 -6.04
N TRP A 112 0.16 -16.43 -6.18
CA TRP A 112 0.83 -17.72 -6.16
C TRP A 112 1.55 -17.95 -7.51
N PRO A 113 2.89 -18.02 -7.55
CA PRO A 113 3.60 -18.21 -8.81
C PRO A 113 3.47 -19.66 -9.29
N VAL A 114 3.25 -19.83 -10.60
CA VAL A 114 3.24 -21.15 -11.26
C VAL A 114 4.65 -21.58 -11.69
N ASP A 115 5.64 -20.67 -11.67
CA ASP A 115 7.04 -20.99 -11.95
C ASP A 115 8.00 -20.08 -11.14
N GLN A 116 9.11 -20.66 -10.66
CA GLN A 116 10.04 -20.04 -9.70
C GLN A 116 11.32 -19.56 -10.40
N SER A 117 11.31 -18.34 -10.93
CA SER A 117 12.57 -17.63 -11.21
C SER A 117 12.49 -16.18 -10.75
N PHE A 118 13.46 -15.78 -9.92
CA PHE A 118 13.47 -14.49 -9.23
C PHE A 118 14.77 -13.73 -9.51
N SER A 119 14.66 -12.41 -9.71
CA SER A 119 15.76 -11.46 -9.51
C SER A 119 15.20 -10.09 -9.12
N LEU A 120 15.85 -9.41 -8.17
CA LEU A 120 15.50 -8.08 -7.63
C LEU A 120 16.57 -7.05 -8.06
N LEU A 121 16.21 -5.75 -8.14
CA LEU A 121 17.03 -4.58 -7.69
C LEU A 121 16.46 -3.17 -8.09
N HIS A 122 16.28 -2.33 -7.06
CA HIS A 122 16.54 -0.89 -6.77
C HIS A 122 16.18 0.35 -7.65
N GLU A 123 15.98 1.46 -6.91
CA GLU A 123 15.44 2.82 -7.20
C GLU A 123 16.34 3.83 -7.96
N LEU A 124 15.72 4.93 -8.44
CA LEU A 124 16.38 6.10 -9.04
C LEU A 124 15.88 7.46 -8.52
N VAL A 125 16.80 8.43 -8.48
CA VAL A 125 16.71 9.80 -7.93
C VAL A 125 16.60 10.87 -9.03
N GLY A 126 15.87 11.96 -8.74
CA GLY A 126 16.24 13.35 -9.05
C GLY A 126 15.82 13.99 -10.39
N ALA A 127 15.21 15.19 -10.33
CA ALA A 127 15.56 16.43 -11.08
C ALA A 127 14.36 17.37 -11.37
N ASN A 128 14.70 18.68 -11.34
CA ASN A 128 14.06 19.97 -11.70
C ASN A 128 12.72 20.02 -12.46
N VAL A 129 12.09 21.21 -12.39
CA VAL A 129 10.68 21.49 -12.74
C VAL A 129 10.16 20.65 -13.89
N ARG A 130 9.27 19.72 -13.58
CA ARG A 130 8.75 18.75 -14.54
C ARG A 130 7.49 19.30 -15.19
N LEU A 131 7.51 19.42 -16.52
CA LEU A 131 6.29 19.52 -17.31
C LEU A 131 5.60 18.15 -17.27
N SER A 132 4.30 18.14 -16.99
CA SER A 132 3.54 16.90 -16.91
C SER A 132 2.24 16.98 -17.71
N PRO A 133 2.01 16.05 -18.66
CA PRO A 133 0.72 15.93 -19.33
C PRO A 133 -0.37 15.28 -18.46
N CYS A 134 -0.01 14.81 -17.27
CA CYS A 134 -0.97 14.35 -16.26
C CYS A 134 -1.61 15.51 -15.46
N ILE A 135 -1.11 16.72 -15.66
CA ILE A 135 -1.55 17.92 -14.95
C ILE A 135 -2.10 18.90 -15.98
N HIS A 136 -3.23 19.53 -15.67
CA HIS A 136 -3.88 20.49 -16.56
C HIS A 136 -2.88 21.56 -17.04
N TYR A 137 -2.83 21.84 -18.34
CA TYR A 137 -1.77 22.65 -18.98
C TYR A 137 -1.60 24.06 -18.38
N ASN A 138 -2.67 24.65 -17.85
CA ASN A 138 -2.63 25.96 -17.18
C ASN A 138 -2.18 25.91 -15.70
N TYR A 139 -2.05 24.73 -15.11
CA TYR A 139 -1.70 24.60 -13.70
C TYR A 139 -0.19 24.77 -13.50
N ARG A 140 0.18 25.52 -12.45
CA ARG A 140 1.54 25.60 -11.93
C ARG A 140 1.50 25.44 -10.42
N GLY A 141 2.41 24.64 -9.88
CA GLY A 141 2.45 24.44 -8.43
C GLY A 141 3.72 23.76 -7.97
N SER A 142 3.76 23.46 -6.68
CA SER A 142 4.79 22.68 -6.04
C SER A 142 4.16 21.48 -5.33
N TRP A 143 4.85 20.35 -5.36
CA TRP A 143 4.45 19.14 -4.67
C TRP A 143 5.54 18.77 -3.68
N LYS A 144 5.13 18.47 -2.45
CA LYS A 144 6.03 17.97 -1.42
C LYS A 144 5.73 16.50 -1.15
N PHE A 145 6.73 15.65 -1.25
CA PHE A 145 6.65 14.23 -0.95
C PHE A 145 7.69 13.82 0.08
N GLY A 146 7.22 13.19 1.16
CA GLY A 146 8.06 12.91 2.32
C GLY A 146 8.65 14.18 2.95
N ILE A 147 9.77 14.01 3.64
CA ILE A 147 10.36 15.05 4.50
C ILE A 147 11.25 16.02 3.69
N HIS A 148 11.88 15.55 2.62
CA HIS A 148 12.99 16.24 1.95
C HIS A 148 12.77 16.57 0.46
N GLN A 149 11.65 16.16 -0.16
CA GLN A 149 11.48 16.37 -1.60
C GLN A 149 10.33 17.36 -1.86
N SER A 150 10.69 18.57 -2.29
CA SER A 150 9.75 19.52 -2.88
C SER A 150 10.10 19.71 -4.35
N ILE A 151 9.13 19.46 -5.23
CA ILE A 151 9.31 19.52 -6.68
C ILE A 151 8.29 20.52 -7.23
N ASN A 152 8.79 21.55 -7.91
CA ASN A 152 7.91 22.43 -8.69
C ASN A 152 7.52 21.72 -9.99
N PHE A 153 6.29 21.92 -10.45
CA PHE A 153 5.80 21.31 -11.68
C PHE A 153 4.83 22.26 -12.40
N SER A 154 4.62 22.00 -13.68
CA SER A 154 3.66 22.74 -14.50
C SER A 154 2.99 21.80 -15.48
N GLY A 155 1.79 22.14 -15.90
CA GLY A 155 1.09 21.41 -16.95
C GLY A 155 1.83 21.47 -18.29
N ASP A 156 1.70 20.39 -19.06
CA ASP A 156 2.26 20.23 -20.41
C ASP A 156 1.14 20.39 -21.45
N ASN A 157 1.46 20.86 -22.66
CA ASN A 157 0.50 21.02 -23.76
C ASN A 157 -0.03 19.68 -24.31
N ARG A 158 0.63 18.56 -24.00
CA ARG A 158 0.15 17.19 -24.22
C ARG A 158 -0.88 16.75 -23.15
N TYR A 159 -1.42 17.68 -22.36
CA TYR A 159 -2.42 17.39 -21.33
C TYR A 159 -3.54 16.50 -21.89
N GLY A 160 -3.86 15.46 -21.14
CA GLY A 160 -4.87 14.49 -21.53
C GLY A 160 -4.44 13.05 -21.23
N TYR A 161 -5.41 12.15 -21.25
CA TYR A 161 -5.20 10.73 -20.97
C TYR A 161 -4.01 10.12 -21.73
N PHE A 162 -3.90 10.38 -23.04
CA PHE A 162 -2.88 9.76 -23.88
C PHE A 162 -1.46 10.26 -23.55
N GLY A 163 -1.28 11.57 -23.42
CA GLY A 163 0.03 12.15 -23.06
C GLY A 163 0.47 11.73 -21.66
N CYS A 164 -0.46 11.72 -20.70
CA CYS A 164 -0.20 11.23 -19.35
C CYS A 164 0.18 9.74 -19.34
N LEU A 165 -0.58 8.89 -20.03
CA LEU A 165 -0.32 7.45 -20.11
C LEU A 165 1.07 7.16 -20.69
N GLU A 166 1.49 7.90 -21.71
CA GLU A 166 2.81 7.75 -22.31
C GLU A 166 3.93 8.01 -21.29
N ASP A 167 3.85 9.11 -20.54
CA ASP A 167 4.86 9.49 -19.56
C ASP A 167 4.83 8.56 -18.33
N VAL A 168 3.65 8.14 -17.89
CA VAL A 168 3.49 7.14 -16.82
C VAL A 168 4.10 5.80 -17.24
N LYS A 169 3.87 5.33 -18.47
CA LYS A 169 4.50 4.10 -18.99
C LYS A 169 6.02 4.19 -18.96
N LYS A 170 6.60 5.32 -19.37
CA LYS A 170 8.05 5.55 -19.29
C LYS A 170 8.55 5.57 -17.85
N ALA A 171 7.80 6.17 -16.92
CA ALA A 171 8.16 6.19 -15.51
C ALA A 171 8.12 4.77 -14.90
N VAL A 172 7.03 4.03 -15.12
CA VAL A 172 6.86 2.66 -14.63
C VAL A 172 7.90 1.73 -15.25
N ALA A 173 8.21 1.85 -16.54
CA ALA A 173 9.20 1.00 -17.21
C ALA A 173 10.63 1.15 -16.66
N LYS A 174 10.95 2.24 -15.93
CA LYS A 174 12.23 2.38 -15.22
C LYS A 174 12.34 1.42 -14.05
N PHE A 175 11.23 1.15 -13.39
CA PHE A 175 11.12 0.07 -12.43
C PHE A 175 10.99 -1.19 -13.26
N LYS A 176 12.06 -1.99 -13.38
CA LYS A 176 12.00 -3.27 -14.10
C LYS A 176 11.06 -4.21 -13.35
N VAL A 177 9.76 -4.06 -13.55
CA VAL A 177 8.73 -4.89 -12.92
C VAL A 177 8.75 -6.24 -13.62
N HIS A 178 9.24 -7.26 -12.92
CA HIS A 178 9.15 -8.62 -13.43
C HIS A 178 7.66 -9.01 -13.51
N LYS A 179 7.23 -9.40 -14.71
CA LYS A 179 5.94 -10.06 -14.89
C LYS A 179 6.18 -11.57 -14.84
N PRO A 180 5.66 -12.28 -13.82
CA PRO A 180 5.79 -13.74 -13.79
C PRO A 180 5.15 -14.35 -15.03
N VAL A 181 5.84 -15.32 -15.64
CA VAL A 181 5.34 -16.05 -16.81
C VAL A 181 4.30 -17.08 -16.35
N GLY A 182 3.26 -17.32 -17.14
CA GLY A 182 2.31 -18.40 -16.90
C GLY A 182 1.24 -18.14 -15.82
N ILE A 183 0.92 -16.87 -15.53
CA ILE A 183 -0.23 -16.56 -14.69
C ILE A 183 -1.51 -16.65 -15.54
N ASP A 184 -2.27 -17.72 -15.37
CA ASP A 184 -3.69 -17.71 -15.72
C ASP A 184 -4.37 -16.56 -14.97
N PRO A 185 -5.29 -15.80 -15.59
CA PRO A 185 -5.94 -14.68 -14.92
C PRO A 185 -6.69 -15.17 -13.67
N VAL A 186 -6.02 -15.07 -12.52
CA VAL A 186 -6.62 -15.28 -11.21
C VAL A 186 -7.44 -14.04 -10.87
N PRO A 187 -8.63 -14.19 -10.25
CA PRO A 187 -9.32 -13.04 -9.72
C PRO A 187 -8.43 -12.32 -8.71
N MET A 188 -8.30 -11.00 -8.87
CA MET A 188 -7.48 -10.17 -8.01
C MET A 188 -8.38 -9.34 -7.10
N TYR A 189 -8.03 -9.28 -5.81
CA TYR A 189 -8.63 -8.36 -4.88
C TYR A 189 -7.74 -7.13 -4.74
N ALA A 190 -8.31 -5.95 -5.00
CA ALA A 190 -7.60 -4.68 -4.97
C ALA A 190 -8.09 -3.82 -3.81
N PHE A 191 -7.16 -3.22 -3.06
CA PHE A 191 -7.46 -2.43 -1.86
C PHE A 191 -6.76 -1.06 -1.89
N SER A 192 -6.94 -0.28 -0.83
CA SER A 192 -6.29 1.02 -0.64
C SER A 192 -6.65 1.99 -1.77
N TYR A 193 -5.69 2.66 -2.42
CA TYR A 193 -6.01 3.64 -3.46
C TYR A 193 -6.72 3.06 -4.68
N TYR A 194 -6.61 1.77 -4.98
CA TYR A 194 -7.46 1.16 -6.01
C TYR A 194 -8.94 1.27 -5.64
N TYR A 195 -9.28 1.00 -4.37
CA TYR A 195 -10.63 1.12 -3.85
C TYR A 195 -11.11 2.57 -3.88
N GLU A 196 -10.31 3.49 -3.34
CA GLU A 196 -10.68 4.91 -3.30
C GLU A 196 -10.92 5.48 -4.70
N ARG A 197 -10.01 5.22 -5.65
CA ARG A 197 -10.20 5.71 -7.03
C ARG A 197 -11.42 5.09 -7.71
N ALA A 198 -11.75 3.84 -7.41
CA ALA A 198 -12.97 3.23 -7.93
C ALA A 198 -14.23 3.87 -7.33
N VAL A 199 -14.22 4.21 -6.04
CA VAL A 199 -15.31 4.95 -5.37
C VAL A 199 -15.43 6.36 -5.93
N ASP A 200 -14.32 7.09 -6.07
CA ASP A 200 -14.30 8.47 -6.59
C ASP A 200 -14.84 8.56 -8.01
N LEU A 201 -14.60 7.52 -8.83
CA LEU A 201 -15.13 7.39 -10.18
C LEU A 201 -16.59 6.87 -10.22
N GLY A 202 -17.19 6.56 -9.06
CA GLY A 202 -18.53 5.99 -8.98
C GLY A 202 -18.65 4.56 -9.54
N LEU A 203 -17.53 3.84 -9.68
CA LEU A 203 -17.49 2.49 -10.26
C LEU A 203 -17.92 1.41 -9.26
N ILE A 204 -17.79 1.67 -7.97
CA ILE A 204 -18.16 0.76 -6.88
C ILE A 204 -18.83 1.51 -5.72
N HIS A 205 -19.54 0.78 -4.86
CA HIS A 205 -20.17 1.35 -3.67
C HIS A 205 -19.15 1.50 -2.53
N SER A 206 -19.16 2.65 -1.84
CA SER A 206 -18.19 3.01 -0.78
C SER A 206 -18.20 2.11 0.45
N GLU A 207 -19.29 1.40 0.73
CA GLU A 207 -19.39 0.46 1.85
C GLU A 207 -19.36 -1.02 1.45
N LYS A 208 -19.71 -1.34 0.19
CA LYS A 208 -19.93 -2.73 -0.26
C LYS A 208 -18.85 -3.21 -1.23
N GLY A 209 -18.03 -2.29 -1.74
CA GLY A 209 -17.11 -2.56 -2.84
C GLY A 209 -17.84 -2.93 -4.13
N GLY A 210 -17.14 -3.65 -5.00
CA GLY A 210 -17.66 -4.10 -6.29
C GLY A 210 -16.59 -4.77 -7.13
N ILE A 211 -17.00 -5.27 -8.30
CA ILE A 211 -16.12 -5.88 -9.29
C ILE A 211 -16.00 -4.91 -10.46
N ILE A 212 -14.77 -4.62 -10.84
CA ILE A 212 -14.45 -3.71 -11.94
C ILE A 212 -13.34 -4.28 -12.81
N THR A 213 -13.20 -3.71 -14.01
CA THR A 213 -12.14 -4.02 -14.95
C THR A 213 -11.14 -2.88 -15.05
N VAL A 214 -9.93 -3.19 -15.51
CA VAL A 214 -8.93 -2.16 -15.86
C VAL A 214 -9.47 -1.20 -16.93
N GLY A 215 -10.34 -1.69 -17.83
CA GLY A 215 -11.00 -0.87 -18.85
C GLY A 215 -11.85 0.26 -18.26
N GLN A 216 -12.57 0.01 -17.16
CA GLN A 216 -13.39 1.02 -16.51
C GLN A 216 -12.54 2.13 -15.86
N PHE A 217 -11.39 1.79 -15.26
CA PHE A 217 -10.43 2.81 -14.81
C PHE A 217 -9.91 3.66 -15.97
N GLN A 218 -9.60 3.01 -17.10
CA GLN A 218 -9.16 3.70 -18.30
C GLN A 218 -10.23 4.65 -18.85
N GLU A 219 -11.49 4.26 -18.84
CA GLU A 219 -12.61 5.12 -19.26
C GLU A 219 -12.79 6.32 -18.32
N GLY A 220 -12.78 6.08 -17.00
CA GLY A 220 -12.85 7.16 -16.01
C GLY A 220 -11.70 8.16 -16.15
N ALA A 221 -10.47 7.69 -16.38
CA ALA A 221 -9.32 8.56 -16.63
C ALA A 221 -9.42 9.38 -17.93
N LYS A 222 -10.01 8.81 -18.99
CA LYS A 222 -10.30 9.56 -20.23
C LYS A 222 -11.32 10.66 -19.98
N GLN A 223 -12.41 10.35 -19.29
CA GLN A 223 -13.46 11.32 -18.96
C GLN A 223 -12.92 12.47 -18.10
N GLY A 224 -12.17 12.16 -17.03
CA GLY A 224 -11.61 13.17 -16.13
C GLY A 224 -10.53 14.07 -16.73
N THR A 225 -10.03 13.77 -17.92
CA THR A 225 -9.03 14.59 -18.64
C THR A 225 -9.57 15.27 -19.88
N SER A 226 -10.90 15.22 -20.10
CA SER A 226 -11.57 15.79 -21.27
C SER A 226 -12.17 17.19 -21.02
N PHE A 227 -11.91 17.81 -19.86
CA PHE A 227 -12.47 19.09 -19.44
C PHE A 227 -11.38 20.16 -19.26
#